data_AF-A0A7G7ML75-F1
#
_entry.id   AF-A0A7G7ML75-F1
#
_cell.length_a   1.000
_cell.length_b   1.000
_cell.length_c   1.000
_cell.angle_alpha   90.00
_cell.angle_beta   90.00
_cell.angle_gamma   90.00
#
_symmetry.space_group_name_H-M   'P 1'
#
loop_
_entity.id
_entity.type
_entity.pdbx_description
1 polymer ?
#
loop_
_entity_poly.entity_id
_entity_poly.type
_entity_poly.pdbx_seq_one_letter_code
_entity_poly.pdbx_strand_id
1 'polypeptide(L)' 'MGRGRAKAKQTKVARELKYSSPTMDLDALQREIGSGTVLHDTEAEDEYDPYAPESDRDDDHRR' A
#
# COMPACT_ATOMS: atom_id res chain seq x y z
N MET A 1 -26.28 30.78 -11.19
CA MET A 1 -26.52 30.73 -9.73
C MET A 1 -26.37 29.32 -9.09
N GLY A 2 -25.62 28.38 -9.68
CA GLY A 2 -25.51 26.99 -9.14
C GLY A 2 -24.15 26.59 -8.56
N ARG A 3 -23.08 27.37 -8.79
CA ARG A 3 -21.71 26.97 -8.46
C ARG A 3 -21.43 26.90 -6.95
N GLY A 4 -22.05 27.76 -6.14
CA GLY A 4 -21.83 27.79 -4.68
C GLY A 4 -22.31 26.51 -3.97
N ARG A 5 -23.44 25.95 -4.41
CA ARG A 5 -23.99 24.70 -3.85
C ARG A 5 -23.13 23.49 -4.22
N ALA A 6 -22.68 23.42 -5.48
CA ALA A 6 -21.77 22.37 -5.93
C ALA A 6 -20.44 22.42 -5.16
N LYS A 7 -19.84 23.61 -5.01
CA LYS A 7 -18.60 23.80 -4.23
C LYS A 7 -18.77 23.36 -2.78
N ALA A 8 -19.86 23.75 -2.12
CA ALA A 8 -20.14 23.35 -0.75
C ALA A 8 -20.28 21.82 -0.60
N LYS A 9 -20.98 21.15 -1.53
CA LYS A 9 -21.09 19.69 -1.56
C LYS A 9 -19.72 19.03 -1.72
N GLN A 10 -18.89 19.52 -2.65
CA GLN A 10 -17.56 18.97 -2.89
C GLN A 10 -16.63 19.15 -1.67
N THR A 11 -16.65 20.32 -1.02
CA THR A 11 -15.86 20.53 0.21
C THR A 11 -16.29 19.60 1.34
N LYS A 12 -17.59 19.32 1.47
CA LYS A 12 -18.08 18.36 2.47
C LYS A 12 -17.54 16.95 2.20
N VAL A 13 -17.69 16.47 0.96
CA VAL A 13 -17.21 15.14 0.54
C VAL A 13 -15.70 15.02 0.72
N ALA A 14 -14.93 16.04 0.30
CA ALA A 14 -13.49 16.04 0.46
C ALA A 14 -13.06 16.00 1.94
N ARG A 15 -13.79 16.67 2.83
CA ARG A 15 -13.54 16.62 4.27
C ARG A 15 -13.85 15.23 4.84
N GLU A 16 -14.98 14.64 4.45
CA GLU A 16 -15.30 13.25 4.82
C GLU A 16 -14.19 12.30 4.36
N LEU A 17 -13.73 12.39 3.11
CA LEU A 17 -12.65 11.53 2.62
C LEU A 17 -11.31 11.77 3.33
N LYS A 18 -10.97 13.03 3.63
CA LYS A 18 -9.69 13.37 4.27
C LYS A 18 -9.63 12.94 5.74
N TYR A 19 -10.75 13.02 6.45
CA TYR A 19 -10.80 12.79 7.90
C TYR A 19 -11.62 11.54 8.29
N SER A 20 -12.15 10.79 7.32
CA SER A 20 -12.65 9.45 7.56
C SER A 20 -11.43 8.56 7.77
N SER A 21 -11.26 8.10 9.01
CA SER A 21 -10.46 6.91 9.25
C SER A 21 -11.30 5.72 8.82
N PRO A 22 -10.86 4.89 7.87
CA PRO A 22 -11.49 3.61 7.62
C PRO A 22 -11.50 2.81 8.92
N THR A 23 -12.65 2.25 9.29
CA THR A 23 -12.70 1.21 10.32
C THR A 23 -12.18 -0.06 9.66
N MET A 24 -10.92 -0.43 9.93
CA MET A 24 -10.35 -1.69 9.45
C MET A 24 -10.69 -2.80 10.43
N ASP A 25 -11.12 -3.95 9.91
CA ASP A 25 -11.24 -5.18 10.68
C ASP A 25 -9.82 -5.74 10.88
N LEU A 26 -9.24 -5.44 12.05
CA LEU A 26 -7.89 -5.87 12.41
C LEU A 26 -7.78 -7.39 12.50
N ASP A 27 -8.87 -8.08 12.85
CA ASP A 27 -8.89 -9.55 12.97
C ASP A 27 -8.82 -10.19 11.58
N ALA A 28 -9.53 -9.63 10.59
CA ALA A 28 -9.44 -10.07 9.20
C ALA A 28 -8.03 -9.83 8.63
N LEU A 29 -7.46 -8.65 8.86
CA LEU A 29 -6.11 -8.30 8.41
C LEU A 29 -5.04 -9.21 9.03
N GLN A 30 -5.14 -9.50 10.33
CA GLN A 30 -4.21 -10.39 11.02
C GLN A 30 -4.27 -11.82 10.46
N ARG A 31 -5.45 -12.31 10.09
CA ARG A 31 -5.60 -13.63 9.45
C ARG A 31 -4.96 -13.67 8.07
N GLU A 32 -5.12 -12.62 7.27
CA GLU A 32 -4.51 -12.53 5.94
C GLU A 32 -2.99 -12.48 6.01
N ILE A 33 -2.43 -11.63 6.89
CA ILE A 33 -0.97 -11.52 7.09
C ILE A 33 -0.41 -12.82 7.69
N GLY A 34 -1.03 -13.34 8.75
CA GLY A 34 -0.58 -14.55 9.43
C GLY A 34 -0.68 -15.81 8.58
N SER A 35 -1.57 -15.85 7.59
CA SER A 35 -1.66 -16.95 6.62
C SER A 35 -0.63 -16.84 5.48
N GLY A 36 -0.07 -15.65 5.23
CA GLY A 36 0.90 -15.41 4.15
C GLY A 36 2.36 -15.62 4.54
N THR A 37 2.71 -15.53 5.82
CA THR A 37 4.13 -15.57 6.27
C THR A 37 4.70 -16.99 6.42
N VAL A 38 3.88 -18.04 6.31
CA VAL A 38 4.35 -19.44 6.46
C VAL A 38 4.99 -20.00 5.18
N LEU A 39 4.97 -19.26 4.06
CA LEU A 39 5.45 -19.75 2.75
C LEU A 39 6.74 -19.08 2.24
N HIS A 40 7.53 -18.44 3.11
CA HIS A 40 8.83 -17.89 2.71
C HIS A 40 10.01 -18.53 3.45
N ASP A 41 9.93 -19.84 3.69
CA ASP A 41 11.07 -20.69 4.07
C ASP A 41 11.52 -21.54 2.88
N THR A 42 11.63 -20.92 1.70
CA THR A 42 12.28 -21.53 0.54
C THR A 42 13.34 -20.57 0.02
N GLU A 43 14.58 -20.99 0.22
CA GLU A 43 15.86 -20.36 -0.09
C GLU A 43 16.08 -20.05 -1.60
N ALA A 44 15.22 -19.25 -2.26
CA ALA A 44 15.34 -19.05 -3.71
C ALA A 44 14.77 -17.74 -4.31
N GLU A 45 14.83 -16.59 -3.63
CA GLU A 45 14.32 -15.31 -4.18
C GLU A 45 15.27 -14.10 -4.05
N ASP A 46 16.56 -14.29 -3.77
CA ASP A 46 17.52 -13.18 -3.70
C ASP A 46 17.90 -12.59 -5.09
N GLU A 47 17.40 -13.13 -6.21
CA GLU A 47 17.82 -12.72 -7.56
C GLU A 47 16.92 -11.65 -8.22
N TYR A 48 15.74 -11.31 -7.67
CA TYR A 48 14.91 -10.25 -8.26
C TYR A 48 14.00 -9.54 -7.27
N ASP A 49 14.53 -8.53 -6.57
CA ASP A 49 13.72 -7.54 -5.86
C ASP A 49 13.40 -6.35 -6.80
N PRO A 50 12.15 -6.21 -7.30
CA PRO A 50 11.75 -5.09 -8.16
C PRO A 50 11.76 -3.73 -7.42
N TYR A 51 11.87 -3.74 -6.09
CA TYR A 51 11.96 -2.55 -5.25
C TYR A 51 13.38 -2.26 -4.74
N ALA A 52 14.37 -3.08 -5.09
CA ALA A 52 15.76 -2.81 -4.73
C ALA A 52 16.25 -1.46 -5.29
N PRO A 53 17.02 -0.69 -4.51
CA PRO A 53 17.59 0.57 -4.98
C PRO A 53 18.55 0.31 -6.15
N GLU A 54 18.62 1.25 -7.10
CA GLU A 54 19.43 1.07 -8.32
C GLU A 54 20.92 0.80 -8.02
N SER A 55 21.43 1.25 -6.87
CA SER A 55 22.79 0.97 -6.39
C SER A 55 23.11 -0.51 -6.24
N ASP A 56 22.10 -1.33 -5.93
CA ASP A 56 22.28 -2.75 -5.63
C ASP A 56 22.17 -3.60 -6.90
N ARG A 57 21.48 -3.09 -7.95
CA ARG A 57 21.35 -3.77 -9.25
C ARG A 57 22.65 -3.76 -10.07
N ASP A 58 23.49 -2.75 -9.88
CA ASP A 58 24.74 -2.60 -10.62
C ASP A 58 25.87 -3.51 -10.07
N ASP A 59 25.74 -4.03 -8.85
CA ASP A 59 26.77 -4.87 -8.21
C ASP A 59 26.78 -6.31 -8.77
N ASP A 60 25.60 -6.85 -9.11
CA ASP A 60 25.47 -8.23 -9.63
C ASP A 60 26.02 -8.41 -11.05
N HIS A 61 26.02 -7.36 -11.87
CA HIS A 61 26.56 -7.42 -13.25
C HIS A 61 28.10 -7.39 -13.32
N ARG A 62 28.78 -7.25 -12.18
CA ARG A 62 30.25 -7.09 -12.13
C ARG A 62 30.99 -8.34 -11.62
N ARG A 63 30.29 -9.44 -11.33
CA ARG A 63 30.88 -10.69 -10.83
C ARG A 63 31.22 -11.70 -11.93
#